data_AF-A0A3S1BN39-F1
#
_entry.id   AF-A0A3S1BN39-F1
#
_cell.length_a   1.000
_cell.length_b   1.000
_cell.length_c   1.000
_cell.angle_alpha   90.00
_cell.angle_beta   90.00
_cell.angle_gamma   90.00
#
_symmetry.space_group_name_H-M   'P 1'
#
loop_
_entity.id
_entity.type
_entity.pdbx_description
1 polymer ?
#
loop_
_entity_poly.entity_id
_entity_poly.type
_entity_poly.pdbx_seq_one_letter_code
_entity_poly.pdbx_strand_id
1 'polypeptide(L)'
;MSRVTLTDELRQDYRHLFTTCAIRAERAAEVDQRLGGWLADRDRYLVVSQPLGLPWFVVAALHEADTGRDFTVHLHNGDPLTERTQHLPDGRPLDGDPPFSWEDSAVDALRLYRFDQWSDWSVAGTLFLLEGHGGWGHRLHHPEVPSPYLWNYSQHYAQGRYVADDSWNDTAIAPHAGVAVLLRRLAEWGALEFVEGETPVPWPLLRYAEAETSPWVEKLQEFLNTLPRIYVKVDGRAGPQTSQAFRQLAGCYLPGDPRGDDEHDP
;
A
#
# COMPACT_ATOMS: atom_id res chain seq x y z
N MET A 1 24.90 -10.74 -4.63
CA MET A 1 23.51 -10.27 -4.81
C MET A 1 23.56 -8.78 -5.10
N SER A 2 23.15 -8.35 -6.29
CA SER A 2 22.93 -6.95 -6.63
C SER A 2 21.94 -6.37 -5.63
N ARG A 3 22.44 -5.53 -4.71
CA ARG A 3 21.62 -4.93 -3.67
C ARG A 3 20.78 -3.85 -4.33
N VAL A 4 19.53 -4.17 -4.66
CA VAL A 4 18.57 -3.14 -5.08
C VAL A 4 18.56 -2.08 -3.98
N THR A 5 18.69 -0.82 -4.36
CA THR A 5 18.71 0.32 -3.43
C THR A 5 17.50 1.20 -3.69
N LEU A 6 16.99 1.83 -2.64
CA LEU A 6 15.85 2.73 -2.73
C LEU A 6 16.32 4.10 -3.25
N THR A 7 16.49 4.20 -4.58
CA THR A 7 16.81 5.46 -5.27
C THR A 7 15.59 6.37 -5.36
N ASP A 8 15.79 7.64 -5.69
CA ASP A 8 14.69 8.60 -5.83
C ASP A 8 13.73 8.23 -6.97
N GLU A 9 14.25 7.66 -8.06
CA GLU A 9 13.44 7.14 -9.15
C GLU A 9 12.54 5.99 -8.67
N LEU A 10 13.12 5.06 -7.90
CA LEU A 10 12.36 3.94 -7.36
C LEU A 10 11.34 4.40 -6.31
N ARG A 11 11.66 5.43 -5.51
CA ARG A 11 10.70 6.06 -4.60
C ARG A 11 9.51 6.64 -5.36
N GLN A 12 9.76 7.35 -6.45
CA GLN A 12 8.72 7.93 -7.30
C GLN A 12 7.87 6.83 -7.97
N ASP A 13 8.48 5.76 -8.44
CA ASP A 13 7.78 4.59 -9.01
C ASP A 13 6.80 3.97 -8.00
N TYR A 14 7.26 3.66 -6.78
CA TYR A 14 6.37 3.13 -5.72
C TYR A 14 5.22 4.07 -5.38
N ARG A 15 5.51 5.37 -5.23
CA ARG A 15 4.48 6.38 -4.95
C ARG A 15 3.46 6.45 -6.08
N HIS A 16 3.92 6.42 -7.32
CA HIS A 16 3.06 6.45 -8.50
C HIS A 16 2.16 5.21 -8.56
N LEU A 17 2.72 4.00 -8.43
CA LEU A 17 1.97 2.75 -8.44
C LEU A 17 0.96 2.70 -7.28
N PHE A 18 1.36 3.13 -6.08
CA PHE A 18 0.44 3.14 -4.94
C PHE A 18 -0.71 4.14 -5.13
N THR A 19 -0.39 5.35 -5.59
CA THR A 19 -1.40 6.40 -5.82
C THR A 19 -2.39 6.02 -6.91
N THR A 20 -1.89 5.41 -7.99
CA THR A 20 -2.72 5.02 -9.13
C THR A 20 -3.38 3.66 -8.96
N CYS A 21 -3.01 2.88 -7.92
CA CYS A 21 -3.56 1.55 -7.67
C CYS A 21 -5.09 1.57 -7.59
N ALA A 22 -5.70 0.87 -8.54
CA ALA A 22 -7.13 0.61 -8.62
C ALA A 22 -7.37 -0.89 -8.43
N ILE A 23 -8.11 -1.22 -7.38
CA ILE A 23 -8.45 -2.60 -7.05
C ILE A 23 -9.52 -3.09 -8.02
N ARG A 24 -9.32 -4.28 -8.58
CA ARG A 24 -10.30 -4.89 -9.48
C ARG A 24 -11.63 -5.09 -8.77
N ALA A 25 -12.72 -4.68 -9.42
CA ALA A 25 -14.05 -4.66 -8.81
C ALA A 25 -14.48 -6.06 -8.33
N GLU A 26 -14.14 -7.11 -9.10
CA GLU A 26 -14.43 -8.50 -8.77
C GLU A 26 -13.62 -9.05 -7.57
N ARG A 27 -12.58 -8.33 -7.13
CA ARG A 27 -11.75 -8.69 -5.97
C ARG A 27 -11.96 -7.78 -4.76
N ALA A 28 -12.69 -6.66 -4.91
CA ALA A 28 -12.87 -5.69 -3.84
C ALA A 28 -13.49 -6.28 -2.57
N ALA A 29 -14.51 -7.13 -2.71
CA ALA A 29 -15.16 -7.76 -1.56
C ALA A 29 -14.23 -8.71 -0.78
N GLU A 30 -13.36 -9.44 -1.50
CA GLU A 30 -12.36 -10.32 -0.89
C GLU A 30 -11.32 -9.49 -0.11
N VAL A 31 -10.82 -8.41 -0.72
CA VAL A 31 -9.89 -7.47 -0.07
C VAL A 31 -10.51 -6.87 1.20
N ASP A 32 -11.76 -6.42 1.13
CA ASP A 32 -12.49 -5.85 2.26
C ASP A 32 -12.64 -6.88 3.40
N GLN A 33 -12.96 -8.13 3.07
CA GLN A 33 -13.05 -9.21 4.07
C GLN A 33 -11.71 -9.44 4.77
N ARG A 34 -10.59 -9.47 4.04
CA ARG A 34 -9.25 -9.66 4.61
C ARG A 34 -8.87 -8.53 5.56
N LEU A 35 -9.11 -7.29 5.15
CA LEU A 35 -8.84 -6.11 5.99
C LEU A 35 -9.72 -6.05 7.24
N GLY A 36 -10.96 -6.51 7.18
CA GLY A 36 -11.80 -6.68 8.36
C GLY A 36 -11.14 -7.58 9.42
N GLY A 37 -10.47 -8.65 8.97
CA GLY A 37 -9.65 -9.52 9.83
C GLY A 37 -8.43 -8.80 10.42
N TRP A 38 -7.72 -8.01 9.61
CA TRP A 38 -6.58 -7.24 10.10
C TRP A 38 -6.95 -6.26 11.22
N LEU A 39 -8.08 -5.58 11.06
CA LEU A 39 -8.58 -4.64 12.06
C LEU A 39 -9.04 -5.34 13.33
N ALA A 40 -9.64 -6.52 13.23
CA ALA A 40 -10.03 -7.33 14.40
C ALA A 40 -8.81 -7.79 15.20
N ASP A 41 -7.70 -8.09 14.52
CA ASP A 41 -6.45 -8.57 15.13
C ASP A 41 -5.44 -7.44 15.43
N ARG A 42 -5.85 -6.16 15.25
CA ARG A 42 -4.95 -4.97 15.33
C ARG A 42 -4.15 -4.91 16.62
N ASP A 43 -4.78 -5.18 17.75
CA ASP A 43 -4.12 -5.10 19.06
C ASP A 43 -2.99 -6.11 19.20
N ARG A 44 -3.12 -7.29 18.59
CA ARG A 44 -2.04 -8.30 18.59
C ARG A 44 -0.86 -7.86 17.73
N TYR A 45 -1.13 -7.25 16.57
CA TYR A 45 -0.07 -6.66 15.76
C TYR A 45 0.62 -5.50 16.46
N LEU A 46 -0.10 -4.72 17.27
CA LEU A 46 0.49 -3.66 18.09
C LEU A 46 1.47 -4.20 19.15
N VAL A 47 1.13 -5.30 19.81
CA VAL A 47 2.03 -5.95 20.79
C VAL A 47 3.38 -6.31 20.18
N VAL A 48 3.40 -6.80 18.93
CA VAL A 48 4.64 -7.15 18.21
C VAL A 48 5.36 -5.91 17.67
N SER A 49 4.61 -4.95 17.13
CA SER A 49 5.16 -3.83 16.38
C SER A 49 5.72 -2.71 17.25
N GLN A 50 5.09 -2.41 18.39
CA GLN A 50 5.51 -1.32 19.27
C GLN A 50 6.93 -1.49 19.82
N PRO A 51 7.34 -2.67 20.37
CA PRO A 51 8.70 -2.86 20.88
C PRO A 51 9.78 -2.77 19.80
N LEU A 52 9.40 -2.94 18.53
CA LEU A 52 10.31 -2.91 17.39
C LEU A 52 10.27 -1.58 16.62
N GLY A 53 9.41 -0.63 17.02
CA GLY A 53 9.31 0.69 16.39
C GLY A 53 8.77 0.66 14.96
N LEU A 54 7.99 -0.38 14.60
CA LEU A 54 7.41 -0.55 13.27
C LEU A 54 5.90 -0.29 13.26
N PRO A 55 5.30 0.09 12.11
CA PRO A 55 3.87 0.22 12.00
C PRO A 55 3.17 -1.15 12.08
N TRP A 56 2.07 -1.23 12.84
CA TRP A 56 1.32 -2.49 13.02
C TRP A 56 0.87 -3.13 11.70
N PHE A 57 0.54 -2.31 10.70
CA PHE A 57 0.08 -2.78 9.39
C PHE A 57 1.18 -3.51 8.60
N VAL A 58 2.46 -3.27 8.90
CA VAL A 58 3.58 -4.01 8.28
C VAL A 58 3.59 -5.45 8.79
N VAL A 59 3.38 -5.65 10.09
CA VAL A 59 3.26 -6.99 10.69
C VAL A 59 2.04 -7.72 10.12
N ALA A 60 0.90 -7.03 10.03
CA ALA A 60 -0.32 -7.60 9.44
C ALA A 60 -0.11 -8.01 7.97
N ALA A 61 0.57 -7.17 7.18
CA ALA A 61 0.89 -7.45 5.79
C ALA A 61 1.78 -8.70 5.62
N LEU A 62 2.84 -8.82 6.40
CA LEU A 62 3.71 -10.00 6.39
C LEU A 62 2.96 -11.25 6.85
N HIS A 63 2.18 -11.14 7.93
CA HIS A 63 1.40 -12.26 8.45
C HIS A 63 0.39 -12.79 7.43
N GLU A 64 -0.30 -11.90 6.71
CA GLU A 64 -1.21 -12.29 5.62
C GLU A 64 -0.46 -12.93 4.45
N ALA A 65 0.64 -12.33 4.00
CA ALA A 65 1.37 -12.77 2.82
C ALA A 65 2.07 -14.12 3.03
N ASP A 66 2.68 -14.32 4.20
CA ASP A 66 3.56 -15.45 4.47
C ASP A 66 2.81 -16.65 5.04
N THR A 67 1.74 -16.41 5.80
CA THR A 67 1.03 -17.47 6.55
C THR A 67 -0.50 -17.39 6.46
N GLY A 68 -1.04 -16.47 5.66
CA GLY A 68 -2.50 -16.35 5.50
C GLY A 68 -3.23 -15.95 6.78
N ARG A 69 -2.53 -15.28 7.70
CA ARG A 69 -3.04 -14.84 9.01
C ARG A 69 -3.24 -15.97 10.05
N ASP A 70 -2.47 -17.06 9.93
CA ASP A 70 -2.52 -18.17 10.87
C ASP A 70 -1.66 -17.93 12.13
N PHE A 71 -2.33 -17.67 13.25
CA PHE A 71 -1.70 -17.44 14.54
C PHE A 71 -1.20 -18.71 15.25
N THR A 72 -1.29 -19.88 14.62
CA THR A 72 -0.82 -21.16 15.18
C THR A 72 0.55 -21.58 14.64
N VAL A 73 1.10 -20.80 13.71
CA VAL A 73 2.39 -21.08 13.07
C VAL A 73 3.39 -19.94 13.25
N HIS A 74 4.67 -20.27 13.07
CA HIS A 74 5.79 -19.36 13.05
C HIS A 74 5.73 -18.44 11.83
N LEU A 75 5.80 -17.12 12.07
CA LEU A 75 5.90 -16.12 10.99
C LEU A 75 7.14 -16.30 10.10
N HIS A 76 8.17 -17.00 10.59
CA HIS A 76 9.38 -17.29 9.85
C HIS A 76 9.14 -18.04 8.54
N ASN A 77 8.32 -19.10 8.60
CA ASN A 77 8.26 -20.13 7.56
C ASN A 77 6.97 -20.98 7.58
N GLY A 78 6.04 -20.72 8.51
CA GLY A 78 4.79 -21.47 8.64
C GLY A 78 4.88 -22.77 9.45
N ASP A 79 5.99 -23.06 10.12
CA ASP A 79 6.08 -24.22 11.02
C ASP A 79 5.17 -24.08 12.25
N PRO A 80 4.63 -25.16 12.85
CA PRO A 80 3.79 -25.06 14.05
C PRO A 80 4.52 -24.47 15.26
N LEU A 81 3.86 -23.60 16.03
CA LEU A 81 4.40 -22.99 17.26
C LEU A 81 4.70 -23.99 18.40
N THR A 82 4.33 -25.27 18.23
CA THR A 82 4.52 -26.32 19.24
C THR A 82 5.96 -26.77 19.38
N GLU A 83 6.83 -26.43 18.43
CA GLU A 83 8.25 -26.78 18.42
C GLU A 83 9.07 -25.60 17.90
N ARG A 84 10.37 -25.78 17.71
CA ARG A 84 11.20 -24.82 16.97
C ARG A 84 11.00 -25.02 15.47
N THR A 85 11.28 -24.01 14.67
CA THR A 85 11.28 -24.13 13.21
C THR A 85 12.21 -25.26 12.75
N GLN A 86 11.70 -26.10 11.87
CA GLN A 86 12.45 -27.19 11.23
C GLN A 86 12.82 -26.80 9.79
N HIS A 87 11.96 -26.04 9.12
CA HIS A 87 12.27 -25.45 7.82
C HIS A 87 13.13 -24.20 8.00
N LEU A 88 13.85 -23.81 6.95
CA LEU A 88 14.67 -22.61 6.98
C LEU A 88 13.80 -21.35 7.17
N PRO A 89 14.20 -20.41 8.04
CA PRO A 89 15.33 -20.47 8.96
C PRO A 89 15.05 -21.43 10.14
N ASP A 90 15.90 -22.43 10.35
CA ASP A 90 15.71 -23.50 11.34
C ASP A 90 16.13 -23.09 12.76
N GLY A 91 15.58 -23.77 13.76
CA GLY A 91 15.92 -23.59 15.18
C GLY A 91 15.38 -22.32 15.85
N ARG A 92 14.42 -21.62 15.24
CA ARG A 92 13.80 -20.39 15.77
C ARG A 92 12.54 -20.67 16.57
N PRO A 93 12.11 -19.77 17.49
CA PRO A 93 12.75 -18.52 17.96
C PRO A 93 13.90 -18.79 18.93
N LEU A 94 15.07 -18.14 18.86
CA LEU A 94 16.26 -18.61 19.65
C LEU A 94 16.06 -18.65 21.18
N ASP A 95 15.27 -17.73 21.72
CA ASP A 95 15.01 -17.61 23.16
C ASP A 95 13.70 -18.31 23.56
N GLY A 96 13.66 -18.83 24.79
CA GLY A 96 12.48 -19.51 25.35
C GLY A 96 12.35 -20.99 24.97
N ASP A 97 11.31 -21.64 25.48
CA ASP A 97 10.98 -23.04 25.24
C ASP A 97 9.56 -23.18 24.64
N PRO A 98 9.34 -24.13 23.72
CA PRO A 98 8.02 -24.36 23.13
C PRO A 98 7.00 -24.93 24.14
N PRO A 99 5.67 -24.76 23.90
CA PRO A 99 5.08 -24.06 22.76
C PRO A 99 5.25 -22.53 22.86
N PHE A 100 5.55 -21.89 21.74
CA PHE A 100 5.75 -20.45 21.67
C PHE A 100 4.44 -19.70 21.52
N SER A 101 4.38 -18.47 22.04
CA SER A 101 3.35 -17.52 21.60
C SER A 101 3.65 -17.06 20.17
N TRP A 102 2.61 -16.68 19.44
CA TRP A 102 2.80 -16.13 18.08
C TRP A 102 3.59 -14.82 18.15
N GLU A 103 3.33 -13.99 19.16
CA GLU A 103 3.96 -12.70 19.36
C GLU A 103 5.48 -12.84 19.57
N ASP A 104 5.92 -13.77 20.42
CA ASP A 104 7.35 -14.01 20.65
C ASP A 104 8.05 -14.50 19.39
N SER A 105 7.41 -15.41 18.64
CA SER A 105 7.95 -15.88 17.37
C SER A 105 7.99 -14.79 16.31
N ALA A 106 6.96 -13.94 16.21
CA ALA A 106 6.91 -12.87 15.24
C ALA A 106 8.00 -11.82 15.53
N VAL A 107 8.27 -11.52 16.81
CA VAL A 107 9.37 -10.62 17.21
C VAL A 107 10.73 -11.19 16.80
N ASP A 108 11.00 -12.49 17.00
CA ASP A 108 12.25 -13.12 16.55
C ASP A 108 12.38 -13.05 15.01
N ALA A 109 11.30 -13.33 14.27
CA ALA A 109 11.28 -13.26 12.81
C ALA A 109 11.62 -11.86 12.30
N LEU A 110 10.94 -10.83 12.82
CA LEU A 110 11.13 -9.45 12.37
C LEU A 110 12.55 -8.94 12.67
N ARG A 111 13.16 -9.37 13.79
CA ARG A 111 14.57 -9.08 14.09
C ARG A 111 15.53 -9.83 13.18
N LEU A 112 15.25 -11.09 12.86
CA LEU A 112 16.07 -11.88 11.94
C LEU A 112 16.11 -11.23 10.55
N TYR A 113 14.96 -10.77 10.06
CA TYR A 113 14.83 -10.07 8.78
C TYR A 113 15.18 -8.58 8.86
N ARG A 114 15.63 -8.08 10.03
CA ARG A 114 16.10 -6.72 10.29
C ARG A 114 15.05 -5.63 10.02
N PHE A 115 13.76 -5.94 10.19
CA PHE A 115 12.69 -4.94 10.11
C PHE A 115 12.80 -3.90 11.23
N ASP A 116 13.39 -4.28 12.38
CA ASP A 116 13.69 -3.40 13.52
C ASP A 116 14.80 -2.37 13.23
N GLN A 117 15.55 -2.54 12.14
CA GLN A 117 16.62 -1.63 11.71
C GLN A 117 16.17 -0.67 10.60
N TRP A 118 14.94 -0.82 10.10
CA TRP A 118 14.38 0.04 9.07
C TRP A 118 13.64 1.22 9.70
N SER A 119 13.80 2.42 9.11
CA SER A 119 13.24 3.66 9.65
C SER A 119 12.38 4.44 8.65
N ASP A 120 12.42 4.09 7.36
CA ASP A 120 11.66 4.80 6.32
C ASP A 120 10.27 4.18 6.15
N TRP A 121 9.33 4.60 6.99
CA TRP A 121 7.93 4.17 6.95
C TRP A 121 7.05 5.06 6.04
N SER A 122 7.66 5.74 5.07
CA SER A 122 6.91 6.33 3.96
C SER A 122 6.29 5.23 3.09
N VAL A 123 5.35 5.59 2.19
CA VAL A 123 4.80 4.65 1.19
C VAL A 123 5.92 3.93 0.45
N ALA A 124 6.87 4.68 -0.10
CA ALA A 124 7.97 4.12 -0.88
C ALA A 124 8.89 3.22 -0.04
N GLY A 125 9.26 3.66 1.16
CA GLY A 125 10.14 2.89 2.03
C GLY A 125 9.49 1.59 2.50
N THR A 126 8.20 1.64 2.85
CA THR A 126 7.43 0.45 3.26
C THR A 126 7.31 -0.55 2.11
N LEU A 127 6.90 -0.11 0.92
CA LEU A 127 6.74 -0.99 -0.24
C LEU A 127 8.09 -1.57 -0.70
N PHE A 128 9.17 -0.80 -0.62
CA PHE A 128 10.52 -1.28 -0.90
C PHE A 128 10.95 -2.39 0.05
N LEU A 129 10.73 -2.22 1.36
CA LEU A 129 11.09 -3.22 2.35
C LEU A 129 10.27 -4.51 2.15
N LEU A 130 8.96 -4.37 1.93
CA LEU A 130 8.06 -5.50 1.68
C LEU A 130 8.40 -6.24 0.38
N GLU A 131 8.69 -5.54 -0.71
CA GLU A 131 9.13 -6.19 -1.96
C GLU A 131 10.47 -6.90 -1.80
N GLY A 132 11.39 -6.32 -1.02
CA GLY A 132 12.66 -6.96 -0.70
C GLY A 132 12.49 -8.27 0.07
N HIS A 133 11.51 -8.33 0.98
CA HIS A 133 11.11 -9.56 1.68
C HIS A 133 10.51 -10.59 0.73
N GLY A 134 9.59 -10.18 -0.14
CA GLY A 134 8.99 -11.05 -1.15
C GLY A 134 9.94 -11.45 -2.30
N GLY A 135 11.10 -10.79 -2.41
CA GLY A 135 12.16 -11.08 -3.37
C GLY A 135 12.20 -10.15 -4.58
N TRP A 136 13.42 -9.84 -5.03
CA TRP A 136 13.70 -8.88 -6.12
C TRP A 136 13.58 -9.46 -7.54
N GLY A 137 13.14 -10.71 -7.70
CA GLY A 137 13.15 -11.42 -8.98
C GLY A 137 12.47 -10.64 -10.11
N HIS A 138 11.30 -10.06 -9.82
CA HIS A 138 10.58 -9.22 -10.77
C HIS A 138 11.41 -8.01 -11.21
N ARG A 139 11.92 -7.18 -10.30
CA ARG A 139 12.71 -5.99 -10.70
C ARG A 139 14.00 -6.32 -11.43
N LEU A 140 14.63 -7.44 -11.10
CA LEU A 140 15.92 -7.82 -11.67
C LEU A 140 15.81 -8.51 -13.04
N HIS A 141 14.72 -9.24 -13.28
CA HIS A 141 14.60 -10.11 -14.45
C HIS A 141 13.34 -9.88 -15.30
N HIS A 142 12.29 -9.29 -14.72
CA HIS A 142 11.00 -9.01 -15.36
C HIS A 142 10.45 -7.62 -14.97
N PRO A 143 11.22 -6.53 -15.15
CA PRO A 143 10.83 -5.19 -14.69
C PRO A 143 9.54 -4.67 -15.34
N GLU A 144 9.11 -5.26 -16.46
CA GLU A 144 7.85 -5.01 -17.14
C GLU A 144 6.62 -5.55 -16.40
N VAL A 145 6.79 -6.49 -15.45
CA VAL A 145 5.71 -7.08 -14.65
C VAL A 145 5.87 -6.68 -13.18
N PRO A 146 5.04 -5.75 -12.66
CA PRO A 146 5.04 -5.41 -11.24
C PRO A 146 4.86 -6.66 -10.36
N SER A 147 5.62 -6.73 -9.26
CA SER A 147 5.61 -7.92 -8.39
C SER A 147 4.19 -8.24 -7.88
N PRO A 148 3.68 -9.47 -8.09
CA PRO A 148 2.37 -9.88 -7.59
C PRO A 148 2.32 -9.89 -6.06
N TYR A 149 3.47 -10.06 -5.39
CA TYR A 149 3.56 -9.95 -3.93
C TYR A 149 3.02 -8.59 -3.45
N LEU A 150 3.29 -7.51 -4.19
CA LEU A 150 2.73 -6.19 -3.91
C LEU A 150 1.39 -5.95 -4.60
N TRP A 151 1.28 -6.24 -5.90
CA TRP A 151 0.27 -5.62 -6.77
C TRP A 151 -0.82 -6.57 -7.26
N ASN A 152 -0.83 -7.84 -6.88
CA ASN A 152 -1.89 -8.75 -7.32
C ASN A 152 -3.27 -8.25 -6.85
N TYR A 153 -4.26 -8.41 -7.73
CA TYR A 153 -5.63 -7.86 -7.64
C TYR A 153 -5.79 -6.36 -7.98
N SER A 154 -4.70 -5.65 -8.30
CA SER A 154 -4.77 -4.33 -8.91
C SER A 154 -4.84 -4.39 -10.45
N GLN A 155 -5.10 -3.26 -11.08
CA GLN A 155 -4.95 -3.10 -12.53
C GLN A 155 -3.49 -3.21 -13.00
N HIS A 156 -2.50 -3.04 -12.12
CA HIS A 156 -1.08 -3.07 -12.49
C HIS A 156 -0.53 -4.49 -12.73
N TYR A 157 -1.22 -5.54 -12.26
CA TYR A 157 -0.75 -6.92 -12.38
C TYR A 157 -1.79 -7.81 -13.06
N ALA A 158 -1.46 -8.44 -14.18
CA ALA A 158 -2.35 -9.39 -14.86
C ALA A 158 -1.96 -10.87 -14.63
N GLN A 159 -0.71 -11.21 -14.95
CA GLN A 159 -0.14 -12.56 -14.89
C GLN A 159 1.39 -12.45 -14.92
N GLY A 160 2.08 -13.57 -14.74
CA GLY A 160 3.53 -13.63 -14.71
C GLY A 160 4.00 -13.67 -13.27
N ARG A 161 4.62 -14.77 -12.84
CA ARG A 161 5.19 -14.89 -11.49
C ARG A 161 6.25 -15.96 -11.42
N TYR A 162 7.07 -15.88 -10.38
CA TYR A 162 7.85 -17.01 -9.91
C TYR A 162 6.92 -18.03 -9.22
N VAL A 163 6.95 -19.28 -9.67
CA VAL A 163 6.18 -20.40 -9.09
C VAL A 163 7.03 -21.24 -8.12
N ALA A 164 8.34 -21.16 -8.26
CA ALA A 164 9.36 -21.65 -7.35
C ALA A 164 10.59 -20.74 -7.49
N ASP A 165 11.60 -20.95 -6.64
CA ASP A 165 12.86 -20.24 -6.74
C ASP A 165 13.44 -20.37 -8.15
N ASP A 166 13.80 -19.22 -8.73
CA ASP A 166 14.32 -19.05 -10.09
C ASP A 166 13.43 -19.61 -11.23
N SER A 167 12.18 -20.01 -10.92
CA SER A 167 11.24 -20.61 -11.88
C SER A 167 10.15 -19.63 -12.29
N TRP A 168 10.44 -18.81 -13.31
CA TRP A 168 9.48 -17.88 -13.91
C TRP A 168 8.42 -18.60 -14.75
N ASN A 169 7.17 -18.17 -14.61
CA ASN A 169 6.07 -18.55 -15.49
C ASN A 169 5.28 -17.29 -15.89
N ASP A 170 5.22 -17.01 -17.18
CA ASP A 170 4.62 -15.82 -17.80
C ASP A 170 3.08 -15.80 -17.78
N THR A 171 2.43 -16.94 -17.53
CA THR A 171 0.98 -17.11 -17.51
C THR A 171 0.42 -17.47 -16.14
N ALA A 172 1.30 -17.82 -15.18
CA ALA A 172 0.87 -18.08 -13.81
C ALA A 172 0.32 -16.81 -13.16
N ILE A 173 -0.77 -16.97 -12.42
CA ILE A 173 -1.45 -15.88 -11.71
C ILE A 173 -1.30 -16.10 -10.20
N ALA A 174 -1.03 -15.02 -9.47
CA ALA A 174 -0.97 -15.09 -8.02
C ALA A 174 -2.37 -15.32 -7.40
N PRO A 175 -2.49 -16.21 -6.39
CA PRO A 175 -3.79 -16.58 -5.84
C PRO A 175 -4.32 -15.57 -4.80
N HIS A 176 -3.45 -14.80 -4.14
CA HIS A 176 -3.81 -13.94 -3.01
C HIS A 176 -3.57 -12.46 -3.31
N ALA A 177 -4.35 -11.58 -2.68
CA ALA A 177 -4.16 -10.13 -2.81
C ALA A 177 -2.73 -9.71 -2.47
N GLY A 178 -2.15 -8.82 -3.27
CA GLY A 178 -0.84 -8.28 -2.98
C GLY A 178 -0.88 -7.33 -1.78
N VAL A 179 0.20 -7.27 -1.01
CA VAL A 179 0.23 -6.46 0.22
C VAL A 179 0.07 -4.97 -0.04
N ALA A 180 0.55 -4.45 -1.18
CA ALA A 180 0.34 -3.04 -1.54
C ALA A 180 -1.14 -2.75 -1.85
N VAL A 181 -1.87 -3.71 -2.42
CA VAL A 181 -3.31 -3.60 -2.66
C VAL A 181 -4.09 -3.57 -1.35
N LEU A 182 -3.72 -4.42 -0.39
CA LEU A 182 -4.31 -4.42 0.96
C LEU A 182 -4.04 -3.09 1.67
N LEU A 183 -2.78 -2.61 1.66
CA LEU A 183 -2.41 -1.32 2.26
C LEU A 183 -3.12 -0.14 1.57
N ARG A 184 -3.28 -0.18 0.24
CA ARG A 184 -4.02 0.84 -0.51
C ARG A 184 -5.46 0.92 -0.03
N ARG A 185 -6.14 -0.21 0.11
CA ARG A 185 -7.53 -0.25 0.60
C ARG A 185 -7.63 0.15 2.06
N LEU A 186 -6.68 -0.24 2.90
CA LEU A 186 -6.63 0.19 4.30
C LEU A 186 -6.48 1.71 4.43
N ALA A 187 -5.71 2.34 3.53
CA ALA A 187 -5.62 3.79 3.42
C ALA A 187 -6.93 4.44 2.95
N GLU A 188 -7.68 3.83 2.02
CA GLU A 188 -9.02 4.31 1.62
C GLU A 188 -10.02 4.30 2.78
N TRP A 189 -9.88 3.35 3.70
CA TRP A 189 -10.70 3.28 4.92
C TRP A 189 -10.27 4.30 5.98
N GLY A 190 -9.19 5.04 5.78
CA GLY A 190 -8.64 5.98 6.76
C GLY A 190 -8.03 5.29 7.99
N ALA A 191 -7.73 3.99 7.91
CA ALA A 191 -7.16 3.21 9.00
C ALA A 191 -5.62 3.08 8.92
N LEU A 192 -5.00 3.81 7.99
CA LEU A 192 -3.56 3.83 7.77
C LEU A 192 -3.08 5.28 7.65
N GLU A 193 -2.06 5.62 8.41
CA GLU A 193 -1.30 6.86 8.29
C GLU A 193 0.16 6.50 8.01
N PHE A 194 0.68 6.84 6.83
CA PHE A 194 2.12 6.73 6.56
C PHE A 194 2.84 7.90 7.23
N VAL A 195 4.05 7.64 7.75
CA VAL A 195 4.92 8.72 8.24
C VAL A 195 5.53 9.38 7.01
N GLU A 196 4.99 10.53 6.61
CA GLU A 196 5.57 11.30 5.50
C GLU A 196 6.87 11.96 5.97
N GLY A 197 8.00 11.52 5.40
CA GLY A 197 9.32 12.10 5.64
C GLY A 197 9.61 13.38 4.86
N GLU A 198 8.69 13.86 4.03
CA GLU A 198 8.80 15.11 3.29
C GLU A 198 7.41 15.52 2.80
N THR A 199 7.15 16.82 2.84
CA THR A 199 5.87 17.53 2.64
C THR A 199 4.82 16.73 1.86
N PRO A 200 3.56 16.67 2.37
CA PRO A 200 2.42 16.30 1.55
C PRO A 200 2.59 17.03 0.23
N VAL A 201 2.43 16.35 -0.90
CA VAL A 201 2.16 17.05 -2.17
C VAL A 201 1.11 18.07 -1.79
N PRO A 202 1.41 19.40 -1.81
CA PRO A 202 0.54 20.36 -1.17
C PRO A 202 -0.80 20.18 -1.83
N TRP A 203 -1.79 19.69 -1.08
CA TRP A 203 -3.09 19.62 -1.68
C TRP A 203 -3.48 21.08 -1.96
N PRO A 204 -3.93 21.41 -3.18
CA PRO A 204 -4.37 20.46 -4.20
C PRO A 204 -3.59 20.51 -5.53
N LEU A 205 -3.40 19.33 -6.14
CA LEU A 205 -3.23 19.16 -7.60
C LEU A 205 -4.42 19.74 -8.42
N LEU A 206 -5.50 20.09 -7.72
CA LEU A 206 -6.76 20.66 -8.16
C LEU A 206 -7.02 22.02 -7.49
N ARG A 207 -6.19 23.00 -7.80
CA ARG A 207 -6.37 24.40 -7.36
C ARG A 207 -7.06 25.20 -8.46
N TYR A 208 -7.66 26.32 -8.09
CA TYR A 208 -8.07 27.32 -9.04
C TYR A 208 -6.86 27.84 -9.82
N ALA A 209 -6.89 27.73 -11.16
CA ALA A 209 -5.83 28.21 -12.03
C ALA A 209 -6.38 28.42 -13.45
N GLU A 210 -6.55 29.68 -13.85
CA GLU A 210 -7.08 30.03 -15.18
C GLU A 210 -6.05 29.88 -16.30
N ALA A 211 -4.77 30.05 -15.97
CA ALA A 211 -3.68 30.08 -16.94
C ALA A 211 -2.94 28.73 -17.08
N GLU A 212 -3.10 27.82 -16.12
CA GLU A 212 -2.36 26.56 -16.06
C GLU A 212 -3.26 25.38 -16.46
N THR A 213 -2.72 24.49 -17.28
CA THR A 213 -3.38 23.25 -17.68
C THR A 213 -2.87 22.09 -16.84
N SER A 214 -3.78 21.26 -16.32
CA SER A 214 -3.46 20.06 -15.54
C SER A 214 -4.28 18.86 -16.03
N PRO A 215 -3.65 17.69 -16.29
CA PRO A 215 -4.36 16.46 -16.61
C PRO A 215 -5.38 16.05 -15.53
N TRP A 216 -5.14 16.43 -14.27
CA TRP A 216 -6.07 16.16 -13.17
C TRP A 216 -7.32 17.04 -13.23
N VAL A 217 -7.17 18.27 -13.72
CA VAL A 217 -8.30 19.17 -13.96
C VAL A 217 -9.11 18.68 -15.16
N GLU A 218 -8.48 18.12 -16.20
CA GLU A 218 -9.21 17.46 -17.30
C GLU A 218 -10.04 16.31 -16.77
N LYS A 219 -9.48 15.44 -15.92
CA LYS A 219 -10.23 14.36 -15.26
C LYS A 219 -11.34 14.86 -14.36
N LEU A 220 -11.13 15.95 -13.61
CA LEU A 220 -12.22 16.58 -12.87
C LEU A 220 -13.31 17.07 -13.82
N GLN A 221 -12.97 17.77 -14.91
CA GLN A 221 -13.94 18.32 -15.85
C GLN A 221 -14.72 17.20 -16.55
N GLU A 222 -14.06 16.13 -16.97
CA GLU A 222 -14.69 14.92 -17.50
C GLU A 222 -15.69 14.35 -16.50
N PHE A 223 -15.29 14.20 -15.24
CA PHE A 223 -16.15 13.70 -14.17
C PHE A 223 -17.33 14.63 -13.89
N LEU A 224 -17.09 15.94 -13.76
CA LEU A 224 -18.13 16.94 -13.53
C LEU A 224 -19.20 16.92 -14.63
N ASN A 225 -18.80 16.72 -15.89
CA ASN A 225 -19.74 16.57 -17.01
C ASN A 225 -20.58 15.28 -16.96
N THR A 226 -20.23 14.30 -16.14
CA THR A 226 -21.09 13.11 -15.92
C THR A 226 -22.25 13.40 -14.98
N LEU A 227 -22.18 14.50 -14.21
CA LEU A 227 -23.20 14.86 -13.24
C LEU A 227 -24.38 15.59 -13.91
N PRO A 228 -25.63 15.29 -13.51
CA PRO A 228 -26.79 15.96 -14.06
C PRO A 228 -26.69 17.48 -13.89
N ARG A 229 -26.95 18.22 -14.98
CA ARG A 229 -26.99 19.70 -15.00
C ARG A 229 -25.65 20.40 -14.78
N ILE A 230 -24.53 19.67 -14.80
CA ILE A 230 -23.19 20.25 -14.79
C ILE A 230 -22.61 20.13 -16.20
N TYR A 231 -22.16 21.26 -16.73
CA TYR A 231 -21.54 21.35 -18.04
C TYR A 231 -20.31 22.26 -17.96
N VAL A 232 -19.13 21.67 -18.07
CA VAL A 232 -17.84 22.37 -18.03
C VAL A 232 -17.02 21.98 -19.25
N LYS A 233 -16.23 22.92 -19.78
CA LYS A 233 -15.31 22.62 -20.87
C LYS A 233 -14.18 21.74 -20.34
N VAL A 234 -13.81 20.68 -21.06
CA VAL A 234 -12.60 19.88 -20.75
C VAL A 234 -11.42 20.53 -21.46
N ASP A 235 -10.67 21.35 -20.72
CA ASP A 235 -9.48 22.07 -21.22
C ASP A 235 -8.31 22.10 -20.23
N GLY A 236 -8.45 21.38 -19.12
CA GLY A 236 -7.42 21.24 -18.08
C GLY A 236 -7.22 22.49 -17.25
N ARG A 237 -8.01 23.55 -17.44
CA ARG A 237 -7.88 24.82 -16.72
C ARG A 237 -8.96 24.94 -15.66
N ALA A 238 -8.54 25.08 -14.42
CA ALA A 238 -9.45 25.16 -13.27
C ALA A 238 -9.94 26.59 -13.07
N GLY A 239 -10.63 27.13 -14.09
CA GLY A 239 -11.20 28.47 -14.08
C GLY A 239 -12.55 28.57 -13.34
N PRO A 240 -13.22 29.74 -13.43
CA PRO A 240 -14.44 30.03 -12.67
C PRO A 240 -15.55 28.99 -12.82
N GLN A 241 -15.75 28.45 -14.03
CA GLN A 241 -16.79 27.48 -14.34
C GLN A 241 -16.48 26.11 -13.73
N THR A 242 -15.22 25.65 -13.84
CA THR A 242 -14.78 24.38 -13.24
C THR A 242 -14.93 24.44 -11.72
N SER A 243 -14.51 25.54 -11.09
CA SER A 243 -14.62 25.71 -9.64
C SER A 243 -16.05 25.91 -9.16
N GLN A 244 -16.91 26.61 -9.93
CA GLN A 244 -18.34 26.72 -9.62
C GLN A 244 -19.04 25.35 -9.68
N ALA A 245 -18.70 24.53 -10.68
CA ALA A 245 -19.22 23.18 -10.81
C ALA A 245 -18.72 22.28 -9.68
N PHE A 246 -17.45 22.41 -9.28
CA PHE A 246 -16.91 21.73 -8.12
C PHE A 246 -17.67 22.10 -6.84
N ARG A 247 -18.01 23.39 -6.63
CA ARG A 247 -18.85 23.83 -5.50
C ARG A 247 -20.24 23.24 -5.50
N GLN A 248 -20.88 23.09 -6.66
CA GLN A 248 -22.19 22.44 -6.74
C GLN A 248 -22.16 20.98 -6.29
N LEU A 249 -21.01 20.31 -6.44
CA LEU A 249 -20.78 18.95 -5.99
C LEU A 249 -20.35 18.87 -4.52
N ALA A 250 -19.30 19.60 -4.15
CA ALA A 250 -18.56 19.44 -2.90
C ALA A 250 -18.95 20.46 -1.81
N GLY A 251 -19.79 21.45 -2.14
CA GLY A 251 -20.19 22.52 -1.23
C GLY A 251 -19.16 23.65 -1.08
N CYS A 252 -17.92 23.47 -1.55
CA CYS A 252 -16.85 24.46 -1.47
C CYS A 252 -16.23 24.76 -2.84
N TYR A 253 -15.63 25.93 -3.00
CA TYR A 253 -14.85 26.27 -4.20
C TYR A 253 -13.52 25.49 -4.24
N LEU A 254 -12.92 25.37 -5.44
CA LEU A 254 -11.56 24.85 -5.55
C LEU A 254 -10.61 25.75 -4.74
N PRO A 255 -9.62 25.18 -4.03
CA PRO A 255 -8.69 26.00 -3.25
C PRO A 255 -7.92 27.00 -4.11
N GLY A 256 -7.80 28.23 -3.62
CA GLY A 256 -7.23 29.36 -4.36
C GLY A 256 -8.21 30.08 -5.27
N ASP A 257 -9.49 29.68 -5.31
CA ASP A 257 -10.53 30.45 -6.00
C ASP A 257 -10.79 31.75 -5.24
N PRO A 258 -10.73 32.93 -5.89
CA PRO A 258 -10.93 34.22 -5.23
C PRO A 258 -12.31 34.39 -4.59
N ARG A 259 -13.28 33.51 -4.87
CA ARG A 259 -14.62 33.50 -4.27
C ARG A 259 -14.72 32.65 -3.01
N GLY A 260 -13.69 31.87 -2.68
CA GLY A 260 -13.66 30.97 -1.53
C GLY A 260 -13.27 31.62 -0.20
N ASP A 261 -12.64 32.80 -0.24
CA ASP A 261 -12.13 33.50 0.94
C ASP A 261 -13.20 34.31 1.72
N ASP A 262 -14.45 34.35 1.22
CA ASP A 262 -15.55 35.14 1.81
C ASP A 262 -16.45 34.35 2.80
N GLU A 263 -16.13 33.10 3.14
CA GLU A 263 -16.85 32.31 4.17
C GLU A 263 -16.11 32.25 5.52
N HIS A 264 -15.35 33.29 5.85
CA HIS A 264 -14.97 33.60 7.24
C HIS A 264 -15.49 34.98 7.64
N ASP A 265 -16.66 35.01 8.29
CA ASP A 265 -16.90 35.78 9.52
C ASP A 265 -18.35 35.59 10.02
N PRO A 266 -18.66 35.71 11.32
CA PRO A 266 -17.89 35.49 12.55
C PRO A 266 -18.48 34.38 13.46
#